data_AF-A0AAW6UL80-F1
#
_entry.id   AF-A0AAW6UL80-F1
#
_cell.length_a   1.000
_cell.length_b   1.000
_cell.length_c   1.000
_cell.angle_alpha   90.00
_cell.angle_beta   90.00
_cell.angle_gamma   90.00
#
_symmetry.space_group_name_H-M   'P 1'
#
loop_
_entity.id
_entity.type
_entity.pdbx_description
1 polymer ?
#
loop_
_entity_poly.entity_id
_entity_poly.type
_entity_poly.pdbx_seq_one_letter_code
_entity_poly.pdbx_strand_id
1 'polypeptide(L)'
;MSTHLIFPTTTPVKESIYNSGNYEYIVELAHTTIESGLASLHDNNIRSSLLSTDGKTLWLSHELDGNFEIANLLSDNLTYGAQLRLYAEPIELHGIFYYLAPVYSHTGEPVLVVVLSSTKNSCNILFALTQSLAREVSEKLKFRYYEQGVFKVDKDEQRFANLDIHSVEKALIIEVAQACKGKIQKMHKVLDMGRTTLWRKLKQYEINIKDYK
;
A
#
# COMPACT_ATOMS: atom_id res chain seq x y z
N MET A 1 -17.15 48.68 8.74
CA MET A 1 -17.02 48.33 7.30
C MET A 1 -16.46 46.92 7.23
N SER A 2 -17.30 45.96 6.86
CA SER A 2 -16.95 44.53 6.83
C SER A 2 -16.75 44.11 5.38
N THR A 3 -15.53 43.77 4.99
CA THR A 3 -15.24 43.21 3.67
C THR A 3 -15.35 41.69 3.76
N HIS A 4 -16.45 41.16 3.21
CA HIS A 4 -16.58 39.75 2.87
C HIS A 4 -15.43 39.32 1.95
N LEU A 5 -14.62 38.38 2.41
CA LEU A 5 -13.74 37.62 1.55
C LEU A 5 -14.40 36.26 1.30
N ILE A 6 -15.02 36.14 0.13
CA ILE A 6 -15.49 34.86 -0.41
C ILE A 6 -14.28 34.23 -1.08
N PHE A 7 -13.85 33.06 -0.60
CA PHE A 7 -12.86 32.22 -1.27
C PHE A 7 -13.52 30.90 -1.70
N PRO A 8 -13.05 30.31 -2.81
CA PRO A 8 -13.77 29.26 -3.50
C PRO A 8 -13.76 27.98 -2.68
N THR A 9 -14.94 27.40 -2.50
CA THR A 9 -15.14 26.02 -2.05
C THR A 9 -14.62 25.09 -3.14
N THR A 10 -13.35 24.74 -3.08
CA THR A 10 -12.90 23.46 -3.63
C THR A 10 -12.61 22.57 -2.46
N THR A 11 -13.66 21.90 -1.96
CA THR A 11 -13.51 20.63 -1.26
C THR A 11 -12.71 19.72 -2.21
N PRO A 12 -11.49 19.29 -1.87
CA PRO A 12 -10.98 18.11 -2.52
C PRO A 12 -11.85 16.98 -2.00
N VAL A 13 -12.75 16.48 -2.84
CA VAL A 13 -13.30 15.14 -2.67
C VAL A 13 -12.07 14.23 -2.75
N LYS A 14 -11.52 13.86 -1.59
CA LYS A 14 -10.51 12.81 -1.50
C LYS A 14 -11.22 11.51 -1.81
N GLU A 15 -11.40 11.21 -3.09
CA GLU A 15 -11.65 9.83 -3.50
C GLU A 15 -10.48 9.00 -2.97
N SER A 16 -10.80 8.01 -2.13
CA SER A 16 -9.80 7.11 -1.58
C SER A 16 -9.10 6.43 -2.75
N ILE A 17 -7.78 6.62 -2.87
CA ILE A 17 -6.91 6.00 -3.88
C ILE A 17 -6.98 4.46 -3.84
N TYR A 18 -7.64 3.91 -2.82
CA TYR A 18 -7.94 2.50 -2.65
C TYR A 18 -9.38 2.19 -3.10
N ASN A 19 -9.52 1.33 -4.11
CA ASN A 19 -10.82 0.70 -4.43
C ASN A 19 -11.33 -0.10 -3.22
N SER A 20 -12.64 -0.34 -3.13
CA SER A 20 -13.28 -0.99 -1.98
C SER A 20 -12.59 -2.28 -1.52
N GLY A 21 -12.16 -3.15 -2.44
CA GLY A 21 -11.44 -4.39 -2.11
C GLY A 21 -10.02 -4.18 -1.55
N ASN A 22 -9.34 -3.08 -1.91
CA ASN A 22 -8.06 -2.74 -1.30
C ASN A 22 -8.27 -2.18 0.12
N TYR A 23 -9.35 -1.45 0.35
CA TYR A 23 -9.63 -0.85 1.65
C TYR A 23 -9.99 -1.91 2.71
N GLU A 24 -10.79 -2.91 2.35
CA GLU A 24 -11.11 -4.05 3.22
C GLU A 24 -9.85 -4.81 3.65
N TYR A 25 -8.94 -5.08 2.70
CA TYR A 25 -7.65 -5.69 2.99
C TYR A 25 -6.76 -4.85 3.93
N ILE A 26 -6.73 -3.52 3.73
CA ILE A 26 -5.96 -2.61 4.58
C ILE A 26 -6.46 -2.67 6.02
N VAL A 27 -7.78 -2.68 6.21
CA VAL A 27 -8.42 -2.84 7.53
C VAL A 27 -8.11 -4.21 8.12
N GLU A 28 -8.13 -5.28 7.31
CA GLU A 28 -7.80 -6.64 7.74
C GLU A 28 -6.35 -6.76 8.25
N LEU A 29 -5.40 -6.30 7.43
CA LEU A 29 -3.98 -6.29 7.78
C LEU A 29 -3.70 -5.47 9.05
N ALA A 30 -4.39 -4.34 9.20
CA ALA A 30 -4.22 -3.45 10.34
C ALA A 30 -4.71 -4.11 11.64
N HIS A 31 -5.96 -4.60 11.69
CA HIS A 31 -6.48 -5.14 12.95
C HIS A 31 -5.78 -6.44 13.35
N THR A 32 -5.46 -7.32 12.40
CA THR A 32 -4.69 -8.55 12.69
C THR A 32 -3.30 -8.25 13.25
N THR A 33 -2.64 -7.19 12.75
CA THR A 33 -1.36 -6.71 13.30
C THR A 33 -1.53 -6.18 14.72
N ILE A 34 -2.60 -5.42 14.98
CA ILE A 34 -2.91 -4.90 16.32
C ILE A 34 -3.17 -6.06 17.29
N GLU A 35 -4.07 -6.99 16.95
CA GLU A 35 -4.38 -8.15 17.79
C GLU A 35 -3.13 -8.98 18.09
N SER A 36 -2.31 -9.26 17.07
CA SER A 36 -1.07 -10.00 17.27
C SER A 36 -0.08 -9.27 18.18
N GLY A 37 0.03 -7.94 18.04
CA GLY A 37 0.92 -7.12 18.87
C GLY A 37 0.43 -6.97 20.31
N LEU A 38 -0.88 -7.09 20.53
CA LEU A 38 -1.50 -7.04 21.86
C LEU A 38 -1.72 -8.42 22.49
N ALA A 39 -1.50 -9.52 21.78
CA ALA A 39 -1.85 -10.87 22.23
C ALA A 39 -1.20 -11.27 23.58
N SER A 40 -0.03 -10.71 23.90
CA SER A 40 0.69 -10.95 25.15
C SER A 40 0.30 -9.99 26.29
N LEU A 41 -0.49 -8.95 26.01
CA LEU A 41 -0.99 -8.01 26.99
C LEU A 41 -2.28 -8.54 27.61
N HIS A 42 -2.16 -9.11 28.80
CA HIS A 42 -3.30 -9.55 29.60
C HIS A 42 -3.82 -8.40 30.47
N ASP A 43 -4.38 -7.36 29.86
CA ASP A 43 -5.04 -6.26 30.58
C ASP A 43 -6.39 -5.91 29.96
N ASN A 44 -7.47 -6.36 30.60
CA ASN A 44 -8.85 -6.11 30.16
C ASN A 44 -9.26 -4.62 30.21
N ASN A 45 -8.42 -3.75 30.79
CA ASN A 45 -8.65 -2.30 30.80
C ASN A 45 -8.09 -1.60 29.57
N ILE A 46 -7.38 -2.32 28.70
CA ILE A 46 -6.90 -1.79 27.43
C ILE A 46 -7.89 -2.21 26.35
N ARG A 47 -8.39 -1.23 25.60
CA ARG A 47 -9.19 -1.47 24.40
C ARG A 47 -8.42 -0.98 23.20
N SER A 48 -8.60 -1.63 22.06
CA SER A 48 -8.06 -1.16 20.78
C SER A 48 -9.16 -0.97 19.76
N SER A 49 -8.97 0.02 18.91
CA SER A 49 -9.85 0.31 17.79
C SER A 49 -9.04 0.77 16.59
N LEU A 50 -9.62 0.55 15.41
CA LEU A 50 -9.13 1.11 14.17
C LEU A 50 -10.18 2.08 13.63
N LEU A 51 -9.77 3.31 13.39
CA LEU A 51 -10.61 4.36 12.84
C LEU A 51 -10.13 4.73 11.43
N SER A 52 -11.06 5.19 10.60
CA SER A 52 -10.71 5.94 9.39
C SER A 52 -10.27 7.36 9.75
N THR A 53 -9.66 8.05 8.78
CA THR A 53 -9.17 9.42 8.97
C THR A 53 -10.26 10.47 9.11
N ASP A 54 -11.51 10.14 8.74
CA ASP A 54 -12.72 10.94 8.94
C ASP A 54 -13.50 10.54 10.21
N GLY A 55 -12.95 9.67 11.06
CA GLY A 55 -13.55 9.35 12.36
C GLY A 55 -14.64 8.28 12.32
N LYS A 56 -14.72 7.46 11.27
CA LYS A 56 -15.55 6.26 11.27
C LYS A 56 -14.83 5.11 11.96
N THR A 57 -15.48 4.45 12.91
CA THR A 57 -14.97 3.22 13.50
C THR A 57 -15.02 2.07 12.50
N LEU A 58 -13.88 1.43 12.25
CA LEU A 58 -13.74 0.32 11.30
C LEU A 58 -13.60 -1.03 12.01
N TRP A 59 -12.97 -1.05 13.18
CA TRP A 59 -12.79 -2.27 13.99
C TRP A 59 -12.64 -1.94 15.48
N LEU A 60 -13.02 -2.89 16.34
CA LEU A 60 -12.97 -2.82 17.80
C LEU A 60 -12.59 -4.19 18.37
N SER A 61 -11.65 -4.25 19.33
CA SER A 61 -11.23 -5.52 19.94
C SER A 61 -12.24 -6.14 20.91
N HIS A 62 -13.20 -5.35 21.43
CA HIS A 62 -14.21 -5.81 22.37
C HIS A 62 -15.59 -5.20 22.05
N GLU A 63 -16.60 -6.06 21.88
CA GLU A 63 -18.02 -5.73 21.65
C GLU A 63 -18.72 -5.15 22.90
N LEU A 64 -18.12 -4.17 23.56
CA LEU A 64 -18.85 -3.37 24.55
C LEU A 64 -19.39 -2.12 23.87
N ASP A 65 -20.71 -2.04 23.84
CA ASP A 65 -21.53 -0.95 23.33
C ASP A 65 -20.92 0.42 23.67
N GLY A 66 -20.64 1.18 22.62
CA GLY A 66 -20.11 2.53 22.74
C GLY A 66 -19.18 2.89 21.58
N ASN A 67 -19.56 3.93 20.83
CA ASN A 67 -18.64 4.61 19.93
C ASN A 67 -17.42 5.08 20.73
N PHE A 68 -16.22 4.88 20.19
CA PHE A 68 -15.03 5.57 20.68
C PHE A 68 -15.31 7.08 20.56
N GLU A 69 -15.54 7.77 21.67
CA GLU A 69 -15.91 9.20 21.67
C GLU A 69 -14.87 10.05 20.92
N ILE A 70 -13.60 9.60 20.96
CA ILE A 70 -12.48 10.18 20.23
C ILE A 70 -12.68 10.19 18.70
N ALA A 71 -13.56 9.35 18.16
CA ALA A 71 -13.85 9.30 16.74
C ALA A 71 -14.49 10.60 16.24
N ASN A 72 -15.29 11.28 17.09
CA ASN A 72 -15.85 12.59 16.77
C ASN A 72 -14.77 13.68 16.61
N LEU A 73 -13.64 13.53 17.30
CA LEU A 73 -12.50 14.45 17.15
C LEU A 73 -11.74 14.26 15.84
N LEU A 74 -12.05 13.23 15.04
CA LEU A 74 -11.48 13.04 13.70
C LEU A 74 -12.46 13.47 12.61
N SER A 75 -13.76 13.52 12.90
CA SER A 75 -14.80 13.91 11.94
C SER A 75 -14.88 15.42 11.69
N ASP A 76 -14.26 16.24 12.54
CA ASP A 76 -14.18 17.68 12.33
C ASP A 76 -13.11 18.00 11.27
N ASN A 77 -13.34 19.01 10.42
CA ASN A 77 -12.35 19.51 9.45
C ASN A 77 -11.17 20.19 10.18
N LEU A 78 -10.32 19.39 10.82
CA LEU A 78 -9.20 19.88 11.59
C LEU A 78 -8.12 20.48 10.69
N THR A 79 -7.60 21.61 11.12
CA THR A 79 -6.40 22.18 10.53
C THR A 79 -5.23 21.19 10.67
N TYR A 80 -4.28 21.22 9.73
CA TYR A 80 -3.09 20.36 9.76
C TYR A 80 -2.33 20.42 11.10
N GLY A 81 -2.22 21.60 11.71
CA GLY A 81 -1.59 21.77 13.02
C GLY A 81 -2.37 21.12 14.18
N ALA A 82 -3.70 21.06 14.08
CA ALA A 82 -4.53 20.38 15.07
C ALA A 82 -4.43 18.85 14.92
N GLN A 83 -4.34 18.32 13.70
CA GLN A 83 -4.11 16.89 13.46
C GLN A 83 -2.77 16.42 14.03
N LEU A 84 -1.71 17.22 13.89
CA LEU A 84 -0.39 16.92 14.47
C LEU A 84 -0.44 16.77 16.00
N ARG A 85 -1.26 17.57 16.68
CA ARG A 85 -1.41 17.49 18.14
C ARG A 85 -2.17 16.26 18.60
N LEU A 86 -3.15 15.79 17.82
CA LEU A 86 -3.91 14.57 18.14
C LEU A 86 -3.02 13.33 18.30
N TYR A 87 -1.87 13.31 17.60
CA TYR A 87 -0.93 12.19 17.64
C TYR A 87 0.30 12.45 18.51
N ALA A 88 0.43 13.66 19.07
CA ALA A 88 1.61 14.06 19.81
C ALA A 88 1.55 13.64 21.28
N GLU A 89 0.35 13.52 21.86
CA GLU A 89 0.15 13.21 23.26
C GLU A 89 -1.15 12.43 23.50
N PRO A 90 -1.25 11.69 24.63
CA PRO A 90 -2.49 11.04 25.03
C PRO A 90 -3.59 12.07 25.29
N ILE A 91 -4.81 11.76 24.89
CA ILE A 91 -5.99 12.62 25.08
C ILE A 91 -6.85 12.01 26.18
N GLU A 92 -7.14 12.81 27.21
CA GLU A 92 -8.08 12.40 28.26
C GLU A 92 -9.49 12.90 27.93
N LEU A 93 -10.45 11.98 27.85
CA LEU A 93 -11.88 12.29 27.76
C LEU A 93 -12.62 11.45 28.79
N HIS A 94 -13.41 12.12 29.65
CA HIS A 94 -14.26 11.45 30.65
C HIS A 94 -13.54 10.39 31.50
N GLY A 95 -12.27 10.62 31.84
CA GLY A 95 -11.44 9.69 32.64
C GLY A 95 -10.90 8.49 31.86
N ILE A 96 -11.02 8.48 30.53
CA ILE A 96 -10.39 7.51 29.64
C ILE A 96 -9.25 8.21 28.89
N PHE A 97 -8.06 7.61 28.93
CA PHE A 97 -6.92 8.06 28.14
C PHE A 97 -6.89 7.34 26.80
N TYR A 98 -6.87 8.13 25.73
CA TYR A 98 -6.78 7.68 24.35
C TYR A 98 -5.39 7.95 23.80
N TYR A 99 -4.84 6.97 23.10
CA TYR A 99 -3.55 7.03 22.44
C TYR A 99 -3.80 6.81 20.96
N LEU A 100 -3.43 7.79 20.12
CA LEU A 100 -3.71 7.75 18.69
C LEU A 100 -2.41 7.76 17.91
N ALA A 101 -2.35 6.94 16.86
CA ALA A 101 -1.24 6.95 15.93
C ALA A 101 -1.75 6.75 14.48
N PRO A 102 -1.32 7.61 13.53
CA PRO A 102 -1.73 7.50 12.15
C PRO A 102 -1.00 6.35 11.45
N VAL A 103 -1.73 5.61 10.63
CA VAL A 103 -1.18 4.64 9.68
C VAL A 103 -1.02 5.34 8.35
N TYR A 104 0.18 5.26 7.79
CA TYR A 104 0.51 5.91 6.52
C TYR A 104 0.52 4.91 5.36
N SER A 105 0.03 5.38 4.21
CA SER A 105 0.20 4.71 2.93
C SER A 105 1.66 4.71 2.47
N HIS A 106 1.90 4.04 1.35
CA HIS A 106 3.18 4.12 0.64
C HIS A 106 3.52 5.54 0.14
N THR A 107 2.52 6.40 -0.09
CA THR A 107 2.71 7.81 -0.48
C THR A 107 2.98 8.72 0.71
N GLY A 108 2.90 8.22 1.94
CA GLY A 108 3.06 9.02 3.15
C GLY A 108 1.79 9.76 3.58
N GLU A 109 0.64 9.47 2.97
CA GLU A 109 -0.65 10.02 3.39
C GLU A 109 -1.28 9.15 4.49
N PRO A 110 -1.91 9.74 5.52
CA PRO A 110 -2.62 8.96 6.54
C PRO A 110 -3.85 8.29 5.92
N VAL A 111 -4.02 7.00 6.18
CA VAL A 111 -5.13 6.18 5.65
C VAL A 111 -6.03 5.62 6.74
N LEU A 112 -5.49 5.40 7.92
CA LEU A 112 -6.18 4.89 9.09
C LEU A 112 -5.58 5.51 10.36
N VAL A 113 -6.25 5.32 11.49
CA VAL A 113 -5.76 5.69 12.82
C VAL A 113 -5.89 4.49 13.74
N VAL A 114 -4.77 4.06 14.33
CA VAL A 114 -4.77 3.10 15.44
C VAL A 114 -5.09 3.85 16.71
N VAL A 115 -6.02 3.31 17.50
CA VAL A 115 -6.39 3.87 18.79
C VAL A 115 -6.28 2.80 19.87
N LEU A 116 -5.50 3.09 20.91
CA LEU A 116 -5.61 2.38 22.18
C LEU A 116 -6.32 3.27 23.19
N SER A 117 -7.05 2.68 24.12
CA SER A 117 -7.61 3.40 25.26
C SER A 117 -7.41 2.66 26.56
N SER A 118 -7.25 3.39 27.66
CA SER A 118 -7.20 2.83 29.01
C SER A 118 -7.95 3.70 30.01
N THR A 119 -8.60 3.05 30.98
CA THR A 119 -9.23 3.70 32.15
C THR A 119 -8.24 3.93 33.31
N LYS A 120 -6.99 3.49 33.17
CA LYS A 120 -5.89 3.77 34.12
C LYS A 120 -5.21 5.09 33.76
N ASN A 121 -4.30 5.56 34.62
CA ASN A 121 -3.49 6.75 34.37
C ASN A 121 -2.79 6.72 33.00
N SER A 122 -2.53 7.90 32.45
CA SER A 122 -1.70 8.07 31.24
C SER A 122 -0.39 7.27 31.34
N CYS A 123 -0.11 6.50 30.30
CA CYS A 123 0.97 5.53 30.25
C CYS A 123 1.80 5.72 28.98
N ASN A 124 3.03 6.19 29.14
CA ASN A 124 3.95 6.38 28.02
C ASN A 124 4.27 5.07 27.28
N ILE A 125 4.16 3.92 27.95
CA ILE A 125 4.34 2.61 27.30
C ILE A 125 3.19 2.35 26.33
N LEU A 126 1.94 2.64 26.70
CA LEU A 126 0.80 2.49 25.80
C LEU A 126 0.86 3.49 24.64
N PHE A 127 1.33 4.70 24.89
CA PHE A 127 1.57 5.68 23.83
C PHE A 127 2.62 5.16 22.83
N ALA A 128 3.80 4.75 23.31
CA ALA A 128 4.86 4.21 22.47
C ALA A 128 4.43 2.95 21.72
N LEU A 129 3.64 2.07 22.37
CA LEU A 129 3.07 0.88 21.76
C LEU A 129 2.11 1.25 20.62
N THR A 130 1.20 2.20 20.84
CA THR A 130 0.27 2.68 19.81
C THR A 130 1.04 3.18 18.58
N GLN A 131 2.08 4.00 18.79
CA GLN A 131 2.95 4.49 17.71
C GLN A 131 3.66 3.33 16.99
N SER A 132 4.13 2.33 17.73
CA SER A 132 4.85 1.19 17.19
C SER A 132 3.95 0.29 16.34
N LEU A 133 2.71 0.04 16.79
CA LEU A 133 1.70 -0.72 16.05
C LEU A 133 1.32 0.00 14.75
N ALA A 134 1.02 1.30 14.80
CA ALA A 134 0.69 2.06 13.59
C ALA A 134 1.85 2.09 12.60
N ARG A 135 3.09 2.19 13.10
CA ARG A 135 4.30 2.10 12.28
C ARG A 135 4.43 0.72 11.63
N GLU A 136 4.25 -0.37 12.38
CA GLU A 136 4.31 -1.72 11.83
C GLU A 136 3.28 -1.93 10.71
N VAL A 137 2.04 -1.50 10.92
CA VAL A 137 1.00 -1.54 9.89
C VAL A 137 1.42 -0.73 8.66
N SER A 138 1.94 0.49 8.85
CA SER A 138 2.42 1.35 7.76
C SER A 138 3.53 0.68 6.95
N GLU A 139 4.48 0.03 7.61
CA GLU A 139 5.57 -0.68 6.93
C GLU A 139 5.08 -1.93 6.20
N LYS A 140 4.13 -2.69 6.77
CA LYS A 140 3.49 -3.81 6.06
C LYS A 140 2.74 -3.33 4.81
N LEU A 141 2.04 -2.20 4.89
CA LEU A 141 1.36 -1.60 3.73
C LEU A 141 2.34 -1.16 2.65
N LYS A 142 3.43 -0.48 3.03
CA LYS A 142 4.51 -0.10 2.11
C LYS A 142 5.10 -1.32 1.42
N PHE A 143 5.46 -2.34 2.20
CA PHE A 143 6.04 -3.57 1.68
C PHE A 143 5.12 -4.23 0.65
N ARG A 144 3.82 -4.34 0.94
CA ARG A 144 2.85 -4.92 0.00
C ARG A 144 2.69 -4.12 -1.29
N TYR A 145 2.72 -2.79 -1.20
CA TYR A 145 2.72 -1.95 -2.39
C TYR A 145 3.97 -2.20 -3.24
N TYR A 146 5.14 -2.28 -2.62
CA TYR A 146 6.39 -2.58 -3.33
C TYR A 146 6.40 -4.00 -3.90
N GLU A 147 5.91 -5.02 -3.20
CA GLU A 147 5.74 -6.36 -3.75
C GLU A 147 4.82 -6.31 -4.98
N GLN A 148 3.67 -5.65 -4.90
CA GLN A 148 2.78 -5.49 -6.05
C GLN A 148 3.44 -4.71 -7.20
N GLY A 149 4.33 -3.77 -6.92
CA GLY A 149 5.12 -3.04 -7.93
C GLY A 149 6.23 -3.88 -8.57
N VAL A 150 6.91 -4.70 -7.78
CA VAL A 150 7.97 -5.63 -8.21
C VAL A 150 7.40 -6.84 -8.95
N PHE A 151 6.18 -7.28 -8.63
CA PHE A 151 5.46 -8.32 -9.38
C PHE A 151 4.51 -7.77 -10.46
N LYS A 152 4.37 -6.44 -10.55
CA LYS A 152 3.96 -5.70 -11.76
C LYS A 152 5.15 -5.39 -12.66
N VAL A 153 6.21 -6.19 -12.57
CA VAL A 153 7.08 -6.45 -13.69
C VAL A 153 6.21 -6.65 -14.94
N ASP A 154 6.49 -5.84 -15.95
CA ASP A 154 5.70 -5.60 -17.16
C ASP A 154 4.98 -6.84 -17.69
N LYS A 155 3.79 -6.67 -18.28
CA LYS A 155 3.15 -7.73 -19.08
C LYS A 155 4.07 -8.32 -20.16
N ASP A 156 5.17 -7.65 -20.48
CA ASP A 156 6.23 -8.14 -21.37
C ASP A 156 7.17 -9.18 -20.71
N GLU A 157 7.42 -9.14 -19.40
CA GLU A 157 8.28 -10.12 -18.71
C GLU A 157 7.54 -11.42 -18.34
N GLN A 158 6.20 -11.40 -18.27
CA GLN A 158 5.41 -12.63 -18.12
C GLN A 158 5.28 -13.47 -19.39
N ARG A 159 5.68 -12.96 -20.57
CA ARG A 159 5.65 -13.74 -21.84
C ARG A 159 6.51 -15.00 -21.79
N PHE A 160 7.56 -14.99 -20.97
CA PHE A 160 8.58 -16.03 -20.93
C PHE A 160 8.60 -16.82 -19.61
N ALA A 161 7.77 -16.46 -18.64
CA ALA A 161 7.83 -16.97 -17.26
C ALA A 161 7.62 -18.49 -17.12
N ASN A 162 7.04 -19.15 -18.13
CA ASN A 162 6.81 -20.60 -18.16
C ASN A 162 7.58 -21.33 -19.29
N LEU A 163 8.51 -20.64 -19.96
CA LEU A 163 9.27 -21.21 -21.07
C LEU A 163 10.67 -21.59 -20.60
N ASP A 164 11.16 -22.74 -21.07
CA ASP A 164 12.57 -23.08 -20.91
C ASP A 164 13.44 -22.11 -21.73
N ILE A 165 14.73 -22.04 -21.39
CA ILE A 165 15.67 -21.09 -21.99
C ILE A 165 15.74 -21.17 -23.53
N HIS A 166 15.53 -22.36 -24.12
CA HIS A 166 15.52 -22.51 -25.58
C HIS A 166 14.24 -21.97 -26.19
N SER A 167 13.10 -22.17 -25.54
CA SER A 167 11.82 -21.63 -25.97
C SER A 167 11.79 -20.11 -25.89
N VAL A 168 12.38 -19.52 -24.86
CA VAL A 168 12.55 -18.05 -24.73
C VAL A 168 13.41 -17.51 -25.88
N GLU A 169 14.57 -18.13 -26.11
CA GLU A 169 15.48 -17.71 -27.19
C GLU A 169 14.81 -17.82 -28.56
N LYS A 170 14.07 -18.91 -28.83
CA LYS A 170 13.33 -19.11 -30.09
C LYS A 170 12.30 -18.01 -30.30
N ALA A 171 11.51 -17.70 -29.28
CA ALA A 171 10.47 -16.67 -29.36
C ALA A 171 11.05 -15.27 -29.59
N LEU A 172 12.15 -14.91 -28.92
CA LEU A 172 12.87 -13.65 -29.15
C LEU A 172 13.40 -13.55 -30.59
N ILE A 173 13.96 -14.64 -31.13
CA ILE A 173 14.44 -14.65 -32.53
C ILE A 173 13.29 -14.44 -33.52
N ILE A 174 12.11 -15.02 -33.27
CA ILE A 174 10.92 -14.84 -34.12
C ILE A 174 10.41 -13.41 -34.05
N GLU A 175 10.31 -12.83 -32.86
CA GLU A 175 9.87 -11.44 -32.67
C GLU A 175 10.80 -10.45 -33.39
N VAL A 176 12.11 -10.65 -33.26
CA VAL A 176 13.09 -9.83 -33.98
C VAL A 176 13.04 -10.08 -35.49
N ALA A 177 12.74 -11.31 -35.94
CA ALA A 177 12.55 -11.59 -37.36
C ALA A 177 11.35 -10.81 -37.93
N GLN A 178 10.24 -10.75 -37.20
CA GLN A 178 9.06 -9.95 -37.57
C GLN A 178 9.38 -8.45 -37.59
N ALA A 179 9.96 -7.92 -36.51
CA ALA A 179 10.31 -6.50 -36.40
C ALA A 179 11.31 -6.04 -37.47
N CYS A 180 12.27 -6.91 -37.83
CA CYS A 180 13.30 -6.62 -38.83
C CYS A 180 12.93 -7.03 -40.26
N LYS A 181 11.71 -7.54 -40.50
CA LYS A 181 11.27 -8.07 -41.80
C LYS A 181 12.25 -9.08 -42.40
N GLY A 182 12.72 -10.02 -41.58
CA GLY A 182 13.67 -11.06 -41.98
C GLY A 182 15.07 -10.53 -42.40
N LYS A 183 15.41 -9.26 -42.15
CA LYS A 183 16.73 -8.71 -42.50
C LYS A 183 17.78 -9.14 -41.48
N ILE A 184 18.49 -10.23 -41.76
CA ILE A 184 19.54 -10.81 -40.89
C ILE A 184 20.57 -9.75 -40.43
N GLN A 185 20.96 -8.81 -41.30
CA GLN A 185 21.88 -7.71 -40.97
C GLN A 185 21.38 -6.77 -39.85
N LYS A 186 20.06 -6.63 -39.69
CA LYS A 186 19.45 -5.86 -38.61
C LYS A 186 19.23 -6.74 -37.38
N MET A 187 18.71 -7.96 -37.59
CA MET A 187 18.40 -8.89 -36.52
C MET A 187 19.60 -9.17 -35.61
N HIS A 188 20.78 -9.42 -36.18
CA HIS A 188 21.97 -9.75 -35.37
C HIS A 188 22.42 -8.58 -34.48
N LYS A 189 22.12 -7.33 -34.86
CA LYS A 189 22.43 -6.15 -34.05
C LYS A 189 21.43 -5.98 -32.92
N VAL A 190 20.15 -6.24 -33.20
CA VAL A 190 19.06 -6.13 -32.22
C VAL A 190 19.18 -7.22 -31.14
N LEU A 191 19.55 -8.43 -31.55
CA LEU A 191 19.74 -9.58 -30.65
C LEU A 191 21.13 -9.60 -29.96
N ASP A 192 21.96 -8.59 -30.21
CA ASP A 192 23.35 -8.50 -29.75
C ASP A 192 24.13 -9.82 -29.87
N MET A 193 24.09 -10.44 -31.06
CA MET A 193 24.74 -11.73 -31.31
C MET A 193 25.46 -11.76 -32.66
N GLY A 194 26.49 -12.61 -32.74
CA GLY A 194 27.23 -12.82 -33.99
C GLY A 194 26.34 -13.36 -35.11
N ARG A 195 26.55 -12.88 -36.36
CA ARG A 195 25.80 -13.33 -37.55
C ARG A 195 25.82 -14.84 -37.76
N THR A 196 26.96 -15.47 -37.51
CA THR A 196 27.14 -16.93 -37.62
C THR A 196 26.39 -17.68 -36.51
N THR A 197 26.36 -17.13 -35.29
CA THR A 197 25.56 -17.65 -34.17
C THR A 197 24.07 -17.58 -34.48
N LEU A 198 23.59 -16.43 -34.98
CA LEU A 198 22.20 -16.27 -35.40
C LEU A 198 21.83 -17.28 -36.50
N TRP A 199 22.68 -17.48 -37.51
CA TRP A 199 22.46 -18.49 -38.55
C TRP A 199 22.33 -19.91 -37.99
N ARG A 200 23.20 -20.28 -37.05
CA ARG A 200 23.15 -21.59 -36.39
C ARG A 200 21.85 -21.77 -35.61
N LYS A 201 21.39 -20.74 -34.91
CA LYS A 201 20.14 -20.75 -34.14
C LYS A 201 18.90 -20.82 -35.04
N LEU A 202 18.87 -20.06 -36.14
CA LEU A 202 17.78 -20.14 -37.12
C LEU A 202 17.63 -21.55 -37.70
N LYS A 203 18.76 -22.20 -38.03
CA LYS A 203 18.77 -23.59 -38.50
C LYS A 203 18.32 -24.56 -37.41
N GLN A 204 18.81 -24.39 -36.18
CA GLN A 204 18.46 -25.23 -35.04
C GLN A 204 16.97 -25.17 -34.69
N TYR A 205 16.34 -23.99 -34.81
CA TYR A 205 14.93 -23.77 -34.50
C TYR A 205 14.01 -23.88 -35.72
N GLU A 206 14.54 -24.27 -36.88
CA GLU A 206 13.82 -24.42 -38.15
C GLU A 206 13.08 -23.15 -38.59
N ILE A 207 13.64 -21.97 -38.29
CA ILE A 207 13.06 -20.67 -38.64
C ILE A 207 13.51 -20.29 -40.05
N ASN A 208 12.58 -20.29 -41.00
CA ASN A 208 12.83 -19.82 -42.35
C ASN A 208 12.62 -18.30 -42.47
N ILE A 209 13.72 -17.57 -42.61
CA ILE A 209 13.72 -16.10 -42.72
C ILE A 209 12.91 -15.58 -43.91
N LYS A 210 12.69 -16.38 -44.96
CA LYS A 210 11.88 -15.98 -46.12
C LYS A 210 10.42 -15.73 -45.74
N ASP A 211 9.94 -16.34 -44.65
CA ASP A 211 8.56 -16.24 -44.20
C ASP A 211 8.26 -14.87 -43.54
N TYR A 212 9.30 -14.07 -43.30
CA TYR A 212 9.23 -12.78 -42.59
C TYR A 212 9.64 -11.59 -43.48
N LYS A 213 9.79 -11.79 -44.79
CA LYS A 213 10.24 -10.74 -45.74
C LYS A 213 9.14 -9.77 -46.16
#